data_AF-A0A4Q4D3V3-F1
#
_entry.id   AF-A0A4Q4D3V3-F1
#
_cell.length_a   1.000
_cell.length_b   1.000
_cell.length_c   1.000
_cell.angle_alpha   90.00
_cell.angle_beta   90.00
_cell.angle_gamma   90.00
#
_symmetry.space_group_name_H-M   'P 1'
#
loop_
_entity.id
_entity.type
_entity.pdbx_description
1 polymer ?
#
loop_
_entity_poly.entity_id
_entity_poly.type
_entity_poly.pdbx_seq_one_letter_code
_entity_poly.pdbx_strand_id
1 'polypeptide(L)'
;MDSVIVVGAGIAGLACARTLGEAGLPVTVVDRGRKVGGRMASRRLQDRPTDLGAAFFTVSDPRFAAVVDDWKDRDLARPWTSSFTVLDAGQAPGSTSGPVRWGTPGGIRTLAEDLAHGVLVEQGQVTVVSAGDDGALRVDGRPASAVVLAMPDPQARVLL
;
A
#
# COMPACT_ATOMS: atom_id res chain seq x y z
N MET A 1 17.37 -1.24 21.01
CA MET A 1 16.03 -0.64 21.15
C MET A 1 15.09 -1.46 20.31
N ASP A 2 13.92 -1.77 20.84
CA ASP A 2 12.91 -2.54 20.10
C ASP A 2 12.31 -1.70 18.98
N SER A 3 12.18 -2.29 17.79
CA SER A 3 11.63 -1.63 16.60
C SER A 3 10.11 -1.54 16.64
N VAL A 4 9.56 -0.55 15.93
CA VAL A 4 8.15 -0.58 15.53
C VAL A 4 7.97 -1.69 14.50
N ILE A 5 6.98 -2.56 14.69
CA ILE A 5 6.65 -3.62 13.73
C ILE A 5 5.37 -3.23 12.98
N VAL A 6 5.47 -3.05 11.67
CA VAL A 6 4.32 -2.82 10.80
C VAL A 6 3.98 -4.12 10.09
N VAL A 7 2.77 -4.62 10.27
CA VAL A 7 2.33 -5.87 9.65
C VAL A 7 1.50 -5.53 8.41
N GLY A 8 2.05 -5.83 7.23
CA GLY A 8 1.48 -5.55 5.92
C GLY A 8 2.27 -4.50 5.13
N ALA A 9 2.93 -4.93 4.06
CA ALA A 9 3.64 -4.11 3.08
C ALA A 9 2.71 -3.63 1.94
N GLY A 10 1.47 -3.26 2.26
CA GLY A 10 0.63 -2.47 1.37
C GLY A 10 0.97 -0.98 1.45
N ILE A 11 0.36 -0.15 0.59
CA ILE A 11 0.60 1.30 0.58
C ILE A 11 0.47 1.97 1.95
N ALA A 12 -0.52 1.54 2.75
CA ALA A 12 -0.72 2.08 4.10
C ALA A 12 0.44 1.77 5.05
N GLY A 13 0.87 0.50 5.08
CA GLY A 13 1.98 0.08 5.95
C GLY A 13 3.32 0.67 5.52
N LEU A 14 3.58 0.75 4.21
CA LEU A 14 4.79 1.35 3.68
C LEU A 14 4.84 2.86 3.89
N ALA A 15 3.73 3.57 3.70
CA ALA A 15 3.65 5.00 4.01
C ALA A 15 3.87 5.27 5.51
N CYS A 16 3.30 4.42 6.38
CA CYS A 16 3.53 4.48 7.83
C CYS A 16 5.00 4.24 8.16
N ALA A 17 5.59 3.16 7.63
CA ALA A 17 6.99 2.81 7.89
C ALA A 17 7.96 3.90 7.41
N ARG A 18 7.71 4.48 6.24
CA ARG A 18 8.51 5.59 5.71
C ARG A 18 8.43 6.82 6.63
N THR A 19 7.22 7.23 7.03
CA THR A 19 7.02 8.37 7.93
C THR A 19 7.75 8.17 9.27
N LEU A 20 7.66 6.97 9.84
CA LEU A 20 8.35 6.62 11.09
C LEU A 20 9.88 6.57 10.92
N GLY A 21 10.36 6.04 9.79
CA GLY A 21 11.78 5.99 9.47
C GLY A 21 12.38 7.38 9.23
N GLU A 22 11.65 8.28 8.57
CA GLU A 22 12.02 9.70 8.40
C GLU A 22 12.10 10.42 9.76
N ALA A 23 11.35 9.97 10.77
CA ALA A 23 11.46 10.43 12.15
C ALA A 23 12.61 9.76 12.95
N GLY A 24 13.42 8.90 12.31
CA GLY A 24 14.56 8.22 12.94
C GLY A 24 14.20 7.02 13.81
N LEU A 25 12.96 6.52 13.73
CA LEU A 25 12.55 5.34 14.48
C LEU A 25 12.96 4.05 13.74
N PRO A 26 13.47 3.02 14.45
CA PRO A 26 13.70 1.72 13.83
C PRO A 26 12.37 1.05 13.51
N VAL A 27 12.15 0.70 12.24
CA VAL A 27 10.91 0.07 11.75
C VAL A 27 11.22 -1.18 10.94
N THR A 28 10.47 -2.24 11.22
CA THR A 28 10.46 -3.46 10.40
C THR A 28 9.04 -3.68 9.87
N VAL A 29 8.92 -3.82 8.56
CA VAL A 29 7.66 -4.22 7.92
C VAL A 29 7.67 -5.74 7.72
N VAL A 30 6.61 -6.43 8.12
CA VAL A 30 6.45 -7.88 7.88
C VAL A 30 5.27 -8.09 6.93
N ASP A 31 5.48 -8.81 5.83
CA ASP A 31 4.41 -9.17 4.90
C ASP A 31 4.50 -10.64 4.47
N ARG A 32 3.36 -11.33 4.43
CA ARG A 32 3.30 -12.74 4.02
C ARG A 32 3.52 -12.93 2.51
N GLY A 33 3.28 -11.88 1.74
CA GLY A 33 3.37 -11.86 0.29
C GLY A 33 4.82 -11.90 -0.18
N ARG A 34 5.06 -12.52 -1.33
CA ARG A 34 6.40 -12.60 -1.95
C ARG A 34 6.91 -11.24 -2.46
N LYS A 35 6.03 -10.25 -2.57
CA LYS A 35 6.32 -8.89 -3.06
C LYS A 35 5.41 -7.90 -2.35
N VAL A 36 5.95 -6.71 -2.08
CA VAL A 36 5.21 -5.58 -1.52
C VAL A 36 4.10 -5.09 -2.46
N GLY A 37 3.10 -4.41 -1.90
CA GLY A 37 2.03 -3.73 -2.64
C GLY A 37 0.62 -4.24 -2.33
N GLY A 38 0.46 -5.45 -1.80
CA GLY A 38 -0.86 -5.98 -1.42
C GLY A 38 -1.90 -5.88 -2.53
N ARG A 39 -2.95 -5.06 -2.34
CA ARG A 39 -4.02 -4.80 -3.34
C ARG A 39 -3.58 -3.95 -4.54
N MET A 40 -2.39 -3.39 -4.52
CA MET A 40 -1.72 -2.76 -5.67
C MET A 40 -0.86 -3.79 -6.41
N ALA A 41 -1.26 -5.05 -6.43
CA ALA A 41 -0.49 -6.10 -7.08
C ALA A 41 -0.53 -5.97 -8.60
N SER A 42 0.64 -5.84 -9.22
CA SER A 42 0.82 -5.95 -10.67
C SER A 42 1.59 -7.22 -11.05
N ARG A 43 1.39 -7.69 -12.29
CA ARG A 43 2.19 -8.72 -12.98
C ARG A 43 2.55 -8.23 -14.39
N ARG A 44 3.51 -8.89 -15.05
CA ARG A 44 3.75 -8.70 -16.48
C ARG A 44 3.04 -9.82 -17.25
N LEU A 45 2.15 -9.45 -18.16
CA LEU A 45 1.52 -10.36 -19.11
C LEU A 45 1.95 -9.93 -20.51
N GLN A 46 2.62 -10.82 -21.26
CA GLN A 46 3.16 -10.49 -22.58
C GLN A 46 3.99 -9.19 -22.56
N ASP A 47 4.88 -9.06 -21.57
CA ASP A 47 5.71 -7.87 -21.33
C ASP A 47 4.97 -6.54 -21.09
N ARG A 48 3.69 -6.60 -20.74
CA ARG A 48 2.91 -5.43 -20.34
C ARG A 48 2.58 -5.49 -18.86
N PRO A 49 2.80 -4.40 -18.10
CA PRO A 49 2.27 -4.29 -16.75
C PRO A 49 0.75 -4.49 -16.77
N THR A 50 0.27 -5.34 -15.87
CA THR A 50 -1.15 -5.65 -15.69
C THR A 50 -1.46 -5.60 -14.21
N ASP A 51 -2.31 -4.65 -13.85
CA ASP A 51 -2.75 -4.45 -12.47
C ASP A 51 -3.89 -5.43 -12.15
N LEU A 52 -3.72 -6.22 -11.09
CA LEU A 52 -4.66 -7.27 -10.70
C LEU A 52 -5.65 -6.82 -9.62
N GLY A 53 -5.41 -5.65 -9.02
CA GLY A 53 -6.25 -5.09 -7.96
C GLY A 53 -6.69 -3.68 -8.32
N ALA A 54 -6.15 -2.68 -7.62
CA ALA A 54 -6.43 -1.28 -7.97
C ALA A 54 -5.97 -0.98 -9.40
N ALA A 55 -6.86 -0.48 -10.25
CA ALA A 55 -6.54 -0.15 -11.66
C ALA A 55 -6.14 1.31 -11.85
N PHE A 56 -6.58 2.18 -10.95
CA PHE A 56 -6.28 3.61 -10.90
C PHE A 56 -6.55 4.11 -9.48
N PHE A 57 -6.18 5.37 -9.23
CA PHE A 57 -6.60 6.08 -8.02
C PHE A 57 -7.07 7.49 -8.38
N THR A 58 -7.76 8.14 -7.44
CA THR A 58 -8.18 9.54 -7.54
C THR A 58 -7.63 10.30 -6.36
N VAL A 59 -7.53 11.62 -6.48
CA VAL A 59 -6.92 12.48 -5.46
C VAL A 59 -7.96 13.51 -5.01
N SER A 60 -8.18 13.58 -3.70
CA SER A 60 -9.07 14.55 -3.06
C SER A 60 -8.45 15.21 -1.82
N ASP A 61 -7.42 14.60 -1.21
CA ASP A 61 -6.71 15.15 -0.06
C ASP A 61 -5.46 15.93 -0.52
N PRO A 62 -5.25 17.18 -0.09
CA PRO A 62 -4.09 17.98 -0.49
C PRO A 62 -2.73 17.38 -0.11
N ARG A 63 -2.64 16.64 1.00
CA ARG A 63 -1.39 15.98 1.41
C ARG A 63 -1.08 14.83 0.47
N PHE A 64 -2.09 14.07 0.04
CA PHE A 64 -1.90 13.04 -0.97
C PHE A 64 -1.63 13.63 -2.36
N ALA A 65 -2.19 14.81 -2.68
CA ALA A 65 -1.87 15.51 -3.92
C ALA A 65 -0.37 15.82 -4.04
N ALA A 66 0.27 16.28 -2.97
CA ALA A 66 1.71 16.52 -2.95
C ALA A 66 2.54 15.26 -3.23
N VAL A 67 2.12 14.10 -2.69
CA VAL A 67 2.76 12.80 -2.97
C VAL A 67 2.60 12.41 -4.43
N VAL A 68 1.40 12.63 -5.00
CA VAL A 68 1.10 12.29 -6.39
C VAL A 68 1.81 13.21 -7.37
N ASP A 69 1.99 14.49 -7.03
CA ASP A 69 2.78 15.42 -7.82
C ASP A 69 4.25 15.01 -7.86
N ASP A 70 4.84 14.59 -6.73
CA ASP A 70 6.20 14.01 -6.71
C ASP A 70 6.29 12.73 -7.57
N TRP A 71 5.32 11.83 -7.47
CA TRP A 71 5.26 10.65 -8.35
C TRP A 71 5.13 11.01 -9.82
N LYS A 72 4.40 12.07 -10.15
CA LYS A 72 4.24 12.56 -11.51
C LYS A 72 5.55 13.11 -12.04
N ASP A 73 6.24 13.93 -11.25
CA ASP A 73 7.52 14.55 -11.64
C ASP A 73 8.63 13.50 -11.82
N ARG A 74 8.48 12.32 -11.21
CA ARG A 74 9.36 11.15 -11.36
C ARG A 74 8.84 10.09 -12.33
N ASP A 75 7.83 10.41 -13.14
CA ASP A 75 7.21 9.53 -14.15
C ASP A 75 6.60 8.21 -13.62
N LEU A 76 6.33 8.13 -12.32
CA LEU A 76 5.68 6.97 -11.69
C LEU A 76 4.15 7.01 -11.83
N ALA A 77 3.56 8.20 -11.90
CA ALA A 77 2.13 8.41 -12.05
C ALA A 77 1.84 9.45 -13.15
N ARG A 78 0.70 9.33 -13.82
CA ARG A 78 0.23 10.32 -14.79
C ARG A 78 -1.29 10.44 -14.79
N PRO A 79 -1.85 11.61 -15.14
CA PRO A 79 -3.27 11.71 -15.45
C PRO A 79 -3.64 10.70 -16.55
N TRP A 80 -4.69 9.92 -16.32
CA TRP A 80 -5.16 8.92 -17.28
C TRP A 80 -6.47 9.33 -17.94
N THR A 81 -7.53 9.53 -17.16
CA THR A 81 -8.83 9.96 -17.68
C THR A 81 -9.72 10.54 -16.59
N SER A 82 -10.59 11.48 -16.93
CA SER A 82 -11.68 11.96 -16.09
C SER A 82 -13.05 11.38 -16.48
N SER A 83 -13.13 10.65 -17.60
CA SER A 83 -14.39 10.13 -18.14
C SER A 83 -14.33 8.65 -18.49
N PHE A 84 -15.49 7.98 -18.42
CA PHE A 84 -15.68 6.61 -18.89
C PHE A 84 -16.92 6.51 -19.79
N THR A 85 -16.89 5.53 -20.69
CA THR A 85 -18.09 5.03 -21.37
C THR A 85 -18.88 4.15 -20.40
N VAL A 86 -20.20 4.33 -20.36
CA VAL A 86 -21.10 3.52 -19.55
C VAL A 86 -21.97 2.69 -20.49
N LEU A 87 -22.10 1.40 -20.19
CA LEU A 87 -22.91 0.47 -20.96
C LEU A 87 -24.05 -0.01 -20.06
N ASP A 88 -25.27 0.43 -20.38
CA ASP A 88 -26.48 -0.01 -19.71
C ASP A 88 -27.27 -0.96 -20.61
N ALA A 89 -27.81 -2.03 -20.02
CA ALA A 89 -28.50 -3.07 -20.79
C ALA A 89 -29.69 -2.49 -21.55
N GLY A 90 -29.71 -2.69 -22.88
CA GLY A 90 -30.76 -2.21 -23.76
C GLY A 90 -30.69 -0.71 -24.10
N GLN A 91 -29.63 -0.01 -23.67
CA GLN A 91 -29.41 1.40 -24.00
C GLN A 91 -28.19 1.56 -24.92
N ALA A 92 -28.17 2.65 -25.68
CA ALA A 92 -26.98 3.04 -26.42
C ALA A 92 -25.85 3.42 -25.43
N PRO A 93 -24.57 3.19 -25.76
CA PRO A 93 -23.45 3.57 -24.92
C PRO A 93 -23.50 5.05 -24.50
N GLY A 94 -23.44 5.30 -23.19
CA GLY A 94 -23.39 6.63 -22.60
C GLY A 94 -21.98 7.03 -22.18
N SER A 95 -21.85 8.21 -21.56
CA SER A 95 -20.59 8.66 -20.94
C SER A 95 -20.83 9.26 -19.56
N THR A 96 -19.85 9.13 -18.68
CA THR A 96 -19.84 9.75 -17.36
C THR A 96 -18.49 10.41 -17.09
N SER A 97 -18.50 11.50 -16.35
CA SER A 97 -17.30 12.26 -15.95
C SER A 97 -17.15 12.28 -14.43
N GLY A 98 -15.93 12.50 -13.95
CA GLY A 98 -15.62 12.62 -12.52
C GLY A 98 -14.21 13.17 -12.30
N PRO A 99 -13.64 12.99 -11.10
CA PRO A 99 -12.27 13.41 -10.83
C PRO A 99 -11.28 12.71 -11.76
N VAL A 100 -10.12 13.37 -11.97
CA VAL A 100 -9.01 12.77 -12.71
C VAL A 100 -8.59 11.47 -12.03
N ARG A 101 -8.57 10.41 -12.81
CA ARG A 101 -7.99 9.12 -12.44
C ARG A 101 -6.54 9.10 -12.89
N TRP A 102 -5.69 8.61 -12.02
CA TRP A 102 -4.26 8.51 -12.24
C TRP A 102 -3.90 7.08 -12.62
N GLY A 103 -3.12 6.96 -13.68
CA GLY A 103 -2.52 5.70 -14.14
C GLY A 103 -1.02 5.67 -13.82
N THR A 104 -0.43 4.48 -13.90
CA THR A 104 0.99 4.25 -13.59
C THR A 104 1.64 3.52 -14.77
N PRO A 105 2.62 4.11 -15.48
CA PRO A 105 3.20 3.50 -16.67
C PRO A 105 3.83 2.12 -16.41
N GLY A 106 4.42 1.93 -15.23
CA GLY A 106 5.03 0.66 -14.79
C GLY A 106 4.06 -0.32 -14.12
N GLY A 107 2.77 0.02 -14.01
CA GLY A 107 1.79 -0.70 -13.20
C GLY A 107 1.77 -0.22 -11.74
N ILE A 108 0.61 -0.34 -11.10
CA ILE A 108 0.31 0.35 -9.84
C ILE A 108 1.20 -0.09 -8.67
N ARG A 109 1.76 -1.31 -8.72
CA ARG A 109 2.71 -1.80 -7.72
C ARG A 109 3.94 -0.90 -7.58
N THR A 110 4.35 -0.24 -8.65
CA THR A 110 5.54 0.61 -8.65
C THR A 110 5.47 1.73 -7.61
N LEU A 111 4.29 2.22 -7.25
CA LEU A 111 4.12 3.21 -6.18
C LEU A 111 4.37 2.62 -4.78
N ALA A 112 4.03 1.36 -4.57
CA ALA A 112 4.37 0.67 -3.33
C ALA A 112 5.86 0.30 -3.29
N GLU A 113 6.44 -0.13 -4.41
CA GLU A 113 7.88 -0.36 -4.52
C GLU A 113 8.67 0.94 -4.27
N ASP A 114 8.19 2.08 -4.77
CA ASP A 114 8.73 3.40 -4.48
C ASP A 114 8.79 3.69 -2.98
N LEU A 115 7.67 3.50 -2.26
CA LEU A 115 7.59 3.69 -0.81
C LEU A 115 8.42 2.68 -0.01
N ALA A 116 8.75 1.52 -0.58
CA ALA A 116 9.55 0.50 0.08
C ALA A 116 11.06 0.78 0.01
N HIS A 117 11.53 1.72 -0.83
CA HIS A 117 12.94 2.07 -0.88
C HIS A 117 13.41 2.60 0.48
N GLY A 118 14.48 2.00 1.01
CA GLY A 118 15.02 2.35 2.33
C GLY A 118 14.24 1.80 3.52
N VAL A 119 13.18 1.01 3.29
CA VAL A 119 12.40 0.36 4.35
C VAL A 119 12.83 -1.09 4.49
N LEU A 120 13.09 -1.55 5.73
CA LEU A 120 13.33 -2.96 6.00
C LEU A 120 12.02 -3.74 5.91
N VAL A 121 11.89 -4.58 4.88
CA VAL A 121 10.73 -5.45 4.65
C VAL A 121 11.15 -6.91 4.76
N GLU A 122 10.58 -7.62 5.73
CA GLU A 122 10.75 -9.05 5.95
C GLU A 122 9.56 -9.82 5.38
N GLN A 123 9.85 -10.90 4.65
CA GLN A 123 8.80 -11.82 4.27
C GLN A 123 8.47 -12.73 5.46
N GLY A 124 7.22 -12.70 5.91
CA GLY A 124 6.77 -13.51 7.05
C GLY A 124 5.27 -13.43 7.25
N GLN A 125 4.69 -14.51 7.77
CA GLN A 125 3.30 -14.49 8.23
C GLN A 125 3.29 -14.24 9.72
N VAL A 126 2.68 -13.13 10.13
CA VAL A 126 2.38 -12.88 11.54
C VAL A 126 1.19 -13.73 11.96
N THR A 127 1.30 -14.41 13.10
CA THR A 127 0.25 -15.28 13.63
C THR A 127 -0.40 -14.76 14.90
N VAL A 128 0.34 -14.00 15.70
CA VAL A 128 -0.16 -13.42 16.95
C VAL A 128 0.51 -12.09 17.26
N VAL A 129 -0.27 -11.15 17.77
CA VAL A 129 0.20 -9.95 18.45
C VAL A 129 -0.31 -10.01 19.88
N SER A 130 0.57 -9.86 20.86
CA SER A 130 0.20 -9.94 22.27
C SER A 130 0.88 -8.87 23.10
N ALA A 131 0.27 -8.53 24.23
CA ALA A 131 0.93 -7.81 25.32
C ALA A 131 1.27 -8.83 26.41
N GLY A 132 2.53 -8.86 26.85
CA GLY A 132 2.92 -9.66 28.01
C GLY A 132 2.40 -9.06 29.32
N ASP A 133 2.54 -9.82 30.41
CA ASP A 133 2.23 -9.33 31.77
C ASP A 133 3.12 -8.13 32.18
N ASP A 134 4.27 -8.00 31.52
CA ASP A 134 5.21 -6.87 31.60
C ASP A 134 4.74 -5.63 30.81
N GLY A 135 3.60 -5.71 30.12
CA GLY A 135 3.09 -4.68 29.23
C GLY A 135 3.85 -4.58 27.90
N ALA A 136 4.84 -5.44 27.65
CA ALA A 136 5.63 -5.39 26.43
C ALA A 136 4.85 -6.00 25.26
N LEU A 137 4.79 -5.28 24.13
CA LEU A 137 4.17 -5.78 22.92
C LEU A 137 5.08 -6.79 22.23
N ARG A 138 4.48 -7.84 21.68
CA ARG A 138 5.16 -8.92 20.98
C ARG A 138 4.45 -9.26 19.69
N VAL A 139 5.22 -9.55 18.65
CA VAL A 139 4.74 -10.09 17.36
C VAL A 139 5.40 -11.44 17.16
N ASP A 140 4.63 -12.52 17.25
CA ASP A 140 5.13 -13.91 17.28
C ASP A 140 6.29 -14.10 18.30
N GLY A 141 6.14 -13.50 19.49
CA GLY A 141 7.13 -13.55 20.57
C GLY A 141 8.28 -12.54 20.45
N ARG A 142 8.51 -11.95 19.26
CA ARG A 142 9.50 -10.88 19.05
C ARG A 142 9.06 -9.59 19.74
N PRO A 143 9.87 -9.00 20.64
CA PRO A 143 9.57 -7.71 21.27
C PRO A 143 9.37 -6.59 20.24
N ALA A 144 8.43 -5.69 20.53
CA ALA A 144 8.14 -4.52 19.72
C ALA A 144 7.88 -3.30 20.62
N SER A 145 8.37 -2.14 20.21
CA SER A 145 8.05 -0.88 20.90
C SER A 145 6.64 -0.39 20.55
N ALA A 146 6.16 -0.70 19.35
CA ALA A 146 4.79 -0.51 18.90
C ALA A 146 4.47 -1.51 17.77
N VAL A 147 3.19 -1.80 17.56
CA VAL A 147 2.71 -2.66 16.46
C VAL A 147 1.65 -1.93 15.66
N VAL A 148 1.81 -1.88 14.34
CA VAL A 148 0.84 -1.32 13.41
C VAL A 148 0.27 -2.44 12.55
N LEU A 149 -1.04 -2.65 12.62
CA LEU A 149 -1.75 -3.62 11.79
C LEU A 149 -2.24 -2.93 10.52
N ALA A 150 -1.50 -3.09 9.41
CA ALA A 150 -1.75 -2.45 8.13
C ALA A 150 -2.33 -3.43 7.08
N MET A 151 -3.19 -4.35 7.52
CA MET A 151 -3.91 -5.32 6.70
C MET A 151 -5.44 -5.10 6.77
N PRO A 152 -6.25 -5.74 5.90
CA PRO A 152 -7.71 -5.70 6.01
C PRO A 152 -8.22 -6.13 7.39
N ASP A 153 -9.27 -5.47 7.88
CA ASP A 153 -9.83 -5.66 9.23
C ASP A 153 -10.06 -7.13 9.64
N PRO A 154 -10.67 -8.00 8.80
CA PRO A 154 -10.85 -9.40 9.18
C PRO A 154 -9.52 -10.15 9.43
N GLN A 155 -8.43 -9.73 8.79
CA GLN A 155 -7.09 -10.30 9.00
C GLN A 155 -6.40 -9.69 10.23
N ALA A 156 -6.68 -8.43 10.56
CA ALA A 156 -6.14 -7.79 11.77
C ALA A 156 -6.78 -8.39 13.03
N ARG A 157 -8.09 -8.62 13.01
CA ARG A 157 -8.86 -9.14 14.16
C ARG A 157 -8.44 -10.53 14.64
N VAL A 158 -7.87 -11.36 13.77
CA VAL A 158 -7.40 -12.70 14.16
C VAL A 158 -6.03 -12.69 14.84
N LEU A 159 -5.34 -11.54 14.85
CA LEU A 159 -4.03 -11.37 15.47
C LEU A 159 -4.11 -10.75 16.87
N LEU A 160 -5.28 -10.23 17.26
CA LEU A 160 -5.53 -9.49 18.51
C LEU A 160 -6.21 -10.36 19.57
#